data_AF-A0A3L7X417-F1
#
_entry.id   AF-A0A3L7X417-F1
#
_cell.length_a   1.000
_cell.length_b   1.000
_cell.length_c   1.000
_cell.angle_alpha   90.00
_cell.angle_beta   90.00
_cell.angle_gamma   90.00
#
_symmetry.space_group_name_H-M   'P 1'
#
loop_
_entity.id
_entity.type
_entity.pdbx_description
1 polymer ?
#
loop_
_entity_poly.entity_id
_entity_poly.type
_entity_poly.pdbx_seq_one_letter_code
_entity_poly.pdbx_strand_id
1 'polypeptide(L)' 'MINESREKRSAYEIAKTMHRAFYELYYPVLSSGSRPAIPITDEALIEIARLAAVSEVARLEWEAAVRNRT' A
#
# COMPACT_ATOMS: atom_id res chain seq x y z
N MET A 1 0.80 22.44 13.37
CA MET A 1 1.73 21.56 12.63
C MET A 1 1.86 20.12 13.17
N ILE A 2 1.57 19.82 14.45
CA ILE A 2 1.69 18.44 15.00
C ILE A 2 0.66 17.46 14.39
N ASN A 3 -0.59 17.91 14.20
CA ASN A 3 -1.69 17.08 13.69
C ASN A 3 -1.48 16.58 12.26
N GLU A 4 -1.03 17.45 11.36
CA GLU A 4 -0.93 17.14 9.92
C GLU A 4 0.08 16.00 9.61
N SER A 5 1.19 15.92 10.34
CA SER A 5 2.14 14.80 10.18
C SER A 5 1.60 13.49 10.75
N ARG A 6 0.76 13.56 11.80
CA ARG A 6 0.10 12.37 12.36
C ARG A 6 -0.96 11.84 11.40
N GLU A 7 -1.72 12.73 10.76
CA GLU A 7 -2.70 12.38 9.73
C GLU A 7 -2.02 11.75 8.49
N LYS A 8 -0.93 12.37 7.99
CA LYS A 8 -0.15 11.83 6.86
C LYS A 8 0.47 10.46 7.17
N ARG A 9 1.00 10.27 8.38
CA ARG A 9 1.48 8.95 8.84
C ARG A 9 0.33 7.92 8.90
N SER A 10 -0.83 8.32 9.42
CA SER A 10 -1.99 7.42 9.50
C SER A 10 -2.49 7.00 8.12
N ALA A 11 -2.53 7.93 7.16
CA ALA A 11 -2.91 7.63 5.78
C ALA A 11 -1.96 6.62 5.13
N TYR A 12 -0.65 6.78 5.32
CA TYR A 12 0.34 5.82 4.84
C TYR A 12 0.14 4.41 5.43
N GLU A 13 -0.04 4.29 6.75
CA GLU A 13 -0.23 2.99 7.40
C GLU A 13 -1.54 2.29 6.97
N ILE A 14 -2.62 3.07 6.73
CA ILE A 14 -3.87 2.54 6.18
C ILE A 14 -3.65 2.01 4.76
N ALA A 15 -3.05 2.81 3.88
CA ALA A 15 -2.79 2.40 2.49
C ALA A 15 -1.88 1.17 2.40
N LYS A 16 -0.84 1.11 3.24
CA LYS A 16 0.05 -0.05 3.36
C LYS A 16 -0.69 -1.30 3.82
N THR A 17 -1.58 -1.16 4.81
CA THR A 17 -2.39 -2.29 5.32
C THR A 17 -3.36 -2.79 4.26
N MET A 18 -4.03 -1.89 3.53
CA MET A 18 -4.92 -2.25 2.43
C MET A 18 -4.17 -2.96 1.30
N HIS A 19 -3.03 -2.41 0.86
CA HIS A 19 -2.19 -3.05 -0.15
C HIS A 19 -1.74 -4.44 0.29
N ARG A 20 -1.28 -4.58 1.54
CA ARG A 20 -0.84 -5.87 2.09
C ARG A 20 -1.98 -6.89 2.17
N ALA A 21 -3.15 -6.51 2.68
CA ALA A 21 -4.30 -7.41 2.78
C ALA A 21 -4.76 -7.89 1.40
N PHE A 22 -4.79 -6.99 0.41
CA PHE A 22 -5.13 -7.33 -0.95
C PHE A 22 -4.06 -8.25 -1.56
N TYR A 23 -2.78 -7.92 -1.38
CA TYR A 23 -1.67 -8.75 -1.82
C TYR A 23 -1.70 -10.15 -1.18
N GLU A 24 -2.03 -10.28 0.12
CA GLU A 24 -2.14 -11.55 0.85
C GLU A 24 -3.23 -12.47 0.31
N LEU A 25 -4.38 -11.93 -0.14
CA LEU A 25 -5.43 -12.70 -0.80
C LEU A 25 -4.96 -13.38 -2.08
N TYR A 26 -4.03 -12.74 -2.79
CA TYR A 26 -3.49 -13.21 -4.07
C TYR A 26 -2.04 -13.74 -3.97
N TYR A 27 -1.44 -13.68 -2.77
CA TYR A 27 -0.05 -13.97 -2.46
C TYR A 27 0.43 -15.36 -2.89
N PRO A 28 -0.40 -16.42 -2.92
CA PRO A 28 0.12 -17.71 -3.31
C PRO A 28 0.70 -17.73 -4.73
N VAL A 29 0.40 -16.75 -5.59
CA VAL A 29 0.96 -16.65 -6.96
C VAL A 29 2.34 -15.99 -7.02
N LEU A 30 2.61 -14.99 -6.19
CA LEU A 30 3.68 -14.02 -6.45
C LEU A 30 5.03 -14.36 -5.79
N SER A 31 5.03 -15.21 -4.76
CA SER A 31 6.22 -15.42 -3.91
C SER A 31 6.77 -16.85 -3.87
N SER A 32 6.12 -17.85 -4.48
CA SER A 32 6.53 -19.24 -4.28
C SER A 32 6.15 -20.25 -5.38
N GLY A 33 5.59 -19.82 -6.52
CA GLY A 33 5.08 -20.77 -7.53
C GLY A 33 3.91 -21.63 -7.03
N SER A 34 3.29 -21.23 -5.91
CA SER A 34 2.09 -21.86 -5.38
C SER A 34 0.86 -21.45 -6.20
N ARG A 35 -0.21 -22.25 -6.16
CA ARG A 35 -1.46 -21.85 -6.79
C ARG A 35 -2.13 -20.75 -5.96
N PRO A 36 -2.70 -19.71 -6.60
CA PRO A 36 -3.44 -18.64 -5.92
C PRO A 36 -4.43 -19.21 -4.90
N ALA A 37 -4.66 -18.52 -3.77
CA ALA A 37 -5.80 -18.84 -2.91
C ALA A 37 -7.12 -18.60 -3.68
N ILE A 38 -7.10 -17.61 -4.58
CA ILE A 38 -8.17 -17.26 -5.51
C ILE A 38 -7.52 -16.87 -6.84
N PRO A 39 -8.02 -17.31 -8.01
CA PRO A 39 -7.49 -16.90 -9.30
C PRO A 39 -7.33 -15.37 -9.39
N ILE A 40 -6.15 -14.92 -9.84
CA ILE A 40 -5.92 -13.50 -10.13
C ILE A 40 -6.59 -13.17 -11.47
N THR A 41 -7.48 -12.20 -11.46
CA THR A 41 -8.04 -11.60 -12.67
C THR A 41 -7.24 -10.36 -13.07
N ASP A 42 -7.42 -9.88 -14.31
CA ASP A 42 -6.77 -8.65 -14.78
C ASP A 42 -7.20 -7.43 -13.95
N GLU A 43 -8.45 -7.39 -13.49
CA GLU A 43 -8.96 -6.34 -12.60
C GLU A 43 -8.25 -6.36 -11.25
N ALA A 44 -7.94 -7.55 -10.71
CA ALA A 44 -7.20 -7.67 -9.47
C ALA A 44 -5.75 -7.18 -9.62
N LEU A 45 -5.10 -7.43 -10.76
CA LEU A 45 -3.76 -6.89 -11.07
C LEU A 45 -3.77 -5.37 -11.14
N ILE A 46 -4.78 -4.79 -11.81
CA ILE A 46 -4.96 -3.34 -11.89
C ILE A 46 -5.15 -2.75 -10.49
N GLU A 47 -5.96 -3.37 -9.64
CA GLU A 47 -6.20 -2.89 -8.27
C GLU A 47 -4.97 -3.01 -7.38
N ILE A 48 -4.17 -4.08 -7.51
CA ILE A 48 -2.88 -4.20 -6.81
C ILE A 48 -1.96 -3.05 -7.22
N ALA A 49 -1.83 -2.78 -8.52
CA ALA A 49 -0.99 -1.69 -9.02
C ALA A 49 -1.49 -0.31 -8.52
N ARG A 50 -2.81 -0.11 -8.48
CA ARG A 50 -3.44 1.11 -7.96
C ARG A 50 -3.13 1.30 -6.47
N LEU A 51 -3.32 0.25 -5.66
CA LEU A 51 -3.05 0.28 -4.21
C LEU A 51 -1.57 0.49 -3.91
N ALA A 52 -0.67 -0.11 -4.69
CA ALA A 52 0.77 0.12 -4.59
C ALA A 52 1.12 1.60 -4.85
N ALA A 53 0.55 2.20 -5.90
CA ALA A 53 0.76 3.62 -6.22
C ALA A 53 0.22 4.54 -5.11
N VAL A 54 -0.98 4.26 -4.59
CA VAL A 54 -1.57 5.02 -3.46
C VAL A 54 -0.68 4.93 -2.21
N SER A 55 -0.18 3.74 -1.89
CA SER A 55 0.72 3.54 -0.75
C SER A 55 2.02 4.31 -0.91
N GLU A 56 2.59 4.35 -2.12
CA GLU A 56 3.83 5.06 -2.41
C GLU A 56 3.65 6.58 -2.34
N VAL A 57 2.57 7.13 -2.89
CA VAL A 57 2.26 8.56 -2.79
C VAL A 57 2.11 8.98 -1.31
N ALA A 58 1.34 8.22 -0.52
CA ALA A 58 1.17 8.51 0.90
C ALA A 58 2.49 8.43 1.68
N ARG A 59 3.39 7.52 1.31
CA ARG A 59 4.75 7.42 1.88
C ARG A 59 5.55 8.70 1.60
N LEU A 60 5.60 9.12 0.35
CA LEU A 60 6.35 10.31 -0.07
C LEU A 60 5.84 11.58 0.61
N GLU A 61 4.53 11.73 0.76
CA GLU A 61 3.92 12.86 1.47
C GLU A 61 4.28 12.87 2.97
N TRP A 62 4.26 11.70 3.61
CA TRP A 62 4.67 11.58 5.00
C TRP A 62 6.15 11.92 5.18
N GLU A 63 7.03 11.38 4.34
CA GLU A 63 8.46 11.67 4.39
C GLU A 63 8.78 13.14 4.15
N ALA A 64 8.10 13.79 3.20
CA ALA A 64 8.21 15.22 2.98
C ALA A 64 7.78 16.02 4.23
N ALA A 65 6.67 15.62 4.87
CA ALA A 65 6.21 16.26 6.10
C ALA A 65 7.17 16.06 7.29
N VAL A 66 7.93 14.96 7.32
CA VAL A 66 8.98 14.73 8.33
C VAL A 66 10.22 15.57 8.04
N ARG A 67 10.69 15.62 6.78
CA ARG A 67 11.87 16.42 6.39
C ARG A 67 11.68 17.92 6.64
N ASN A 68 10.47 18.45 6.46
CA ASN A 68 10.17 19.87 6.72
C ASN A 68 10.12 20.24 8.21
N ARG A 69 10.32 19.29 9.14
CA ARG A 69 10.37 19.55 10.60
C ARG A 69 11.79 19.61 11.17
N THR A 70 12.80 19.23 10.39
CA THR A 70 14.25 19.31 10.71
C THR A 70 14.84 20.54 10.07
#